data_AF-X1S838-F1
#
_entry.id   AF-X1S838-F1
#
_cell.length_a   1.000
_cell.length_b   1.000
_cell.length_c   1.000
_cell.angle_alpha   90.00
_cell.angle_beta   90.00
_cell.angle_gamma   90.00
#
_symmetry.space_group_name_H-M   'P 1'
#
loop_
_entity.id
_entity.type
_entity.pdbx_description
1 polymer ?
#
loop_
_entity_poly.entity_id
_entity_poly.type
_entity_poly.pdbx_seq_one_letter_code
_entity_poly.pdbx_strand_id
1 'polypeptide(L)'
;MGGSAIGGDLLSDYLADELSIPMVVIRGYDIPKFVDENSLVFAVSYSGNTEETLSALKRCLEVKARVIALTSGGKLAVLSRENNFPVIKVPVGIQPRAAISYLFFPILKALKRLGLIKERS
;
A
#
# COMPACT_ATOMS: atom_id res chain seq x y z
N MET A 1 -9.21 3.29 6.20
CA MET A 1 -9.19 4.70 6.64
C MET A 1 -8.20 4.92 7.78
N GLY A 2 -8.01 6.17 8.26
CA GLY A 2 -7.16 6.48 9.42
C GLY A 2 -5.66 6.65 9.12
N GLY A 3 -4.81 6.56 10.16
CA GLY A 3 -3.37 6.87 10.08
C GLY A 3 -2.59 6.08 9.02
N SER A 4 -3.11 4.94 8.57
CA SER A 4 -2.57 4.13 7.47
C SER A 4 -2.51 4.87 6.13
N ALA A 5 -3.40 5.85 5.90
CA ALA A 5 -3.46 6.61 4.65
C ALA A 5 -2.43 7.75 4.58
N ILE A 6 -2.01 8.29 5.73
CA ILE A 6 -1.13 9.47 5.83
C ILE A 6 0.20 9.23 5.11
N GLY A 7 0.76 8.02 5.23
CA GLY A 7 1.99 7.68 4.51
C GLY A 7 1.83 7.73 2.99
N GLY A 8 0.65 7.35 2.48
CA GLY A 8 0.34 7.43 1.06
C GLY A 8 0.14 8.87 0.57
N ASP A 9 -0.53 9.72 1.35
CA ASP A 9 -0.70 11.13 0.99
C ASP A 9 0.65 11.85 0.93
N LEU A 10 1.47 11.67 1.96
CA LEU A 10 2.82 12.25 2.02
C LEU A 10 3.68 11.78 0.85
N LEU A 11 3.58 10.51 0.44
CA LEU A 11 4.30 9.99 -0.72
C LEU A 11 3.81 10.60 -2.03
N SER A 12 2.50 10.77 -2.17
CA SER A 12 1.91 11.39 -3.35
C SER A 12 2.42 12.80 -3.54
N ASP A 13 2.48 13.59 -2.45
CA ASP A 13 3.02 14.95 -2.49
C ASP A 13 4.54 14.96 -2.70
N TYR A 14 5.28 14.10 -2.00
CA TYR A 14 6.74 14.02 -2.09
C TYR A 14 7.26 13.61 -3.47
N LEU A 15 6.48 12.81 -4.20
CA LEU A 15 6.86 12.27 -5.52
C LEU A 15 6.15 12.96 -6.68
N ALA A 16 5.42 14.05 -6.44
CA ALA A 16 4.61 14.73 -7.45
C ALA A 16 5.42 15.23 -8.67
N ASP A 17 6.69 15.57 -8.48
CA ASP A 17 7.61 16.04 -9.51
C ASP A 17 8.47 14.93 -10.15
N GLU A 18 8.31 13.68 -9.72
CA GLU A 18 9.17 12.56 -10.11
C GLU A 18 8.42 11.37 -10.70
N LEU A 19 7.25 11.03 -10.14
CA LEU A 19 6.44 9.93 -10.66
C LEU A 19 5.80 10.33 -11.99
N SER A 20 6.09 9.56 -13.03
CA SER A 20 5.42 9.67 -14.34
C SER A 20 4.06 8.97 -14.40
N ILE A 21 3.69 8.29 -13.30
CA ILE A 21 2.43 7.55 -13.15
C ILE A 21 1.57 8.15 -12.04
N PRO A 22 0.24 8.14 -12.16
CA PRO A 22 -0.63 8.70 -11.13
C PRO A 22 -0.57 7.87 -9.85
N MET A 23 -0.41 8.56 -8.71
CA MET A 23 -0.55 7.97 -7.38
C MET A 23 -1.88 8.41 -6.77
N VAL A 24 -2.70 7.45 -6.31
CA VAL A 24 -4.01 7.72 -5.72
C VAL A 24 -4.17 6.97 -4.41
N VAL A 25 -4.59 7.67 -3.36
CA VAL A 25 -4.85 7.08 -2.04
C VAL A 25 -6.31 6.69 -1.93
N ILE A 26 -6.57 5.38 -1.83
CA ILE A 26 -7.92 4.83 -1.67
C ILE A 26 -8.20 4.61 -0.18
N ARG A 27 -9.27 5.22 0.31
CA ARG A 27 -9.67 5.11 1.73
C ARG A 27 -10.99 4.36 1.94
N GLY A 28 -11.69 4.01 0.85
CA GLY A 28 -13.00 3.35 0.90
C GLY A 28 -12.92 1.82 0.79
N TYR A 29 -14.10 1.22 0.68
CA TYR A 29 -14.30 -0.22 0.52
C TYR A 29 -14.14 -0.71 -0.92
N ASP A 30 -14.06 0.22 -1.88
CA ASP A 30 -14.07 -0.05 -3.32
C ASP A 30 -12.88 0.62 -4.01
N ILE A 31 -12.66 0.26 -5.29
CA ILE A 31 -11.57 0.77 -6.12
C ILE A 31 -12.09 1.67 -7.25
N PRO A 32 -11.34 2.70 -7.66
CA PRO A 32 -11.66 3.47 -8.86
C PRO A 32 -11.70 2.58 -10.12
N LYS A 33 -12.57 2.89 -11.07
CA LYS A 33 -12.74 2.12 -12.32
C LYS A 33 -11.50 2.02 -13.20
N PHE A 34 -10.53 2.92 -13.03
CA PHE A 34 -9.28 2.87 -13.79
C PHE A 34 -8.29 1.81 -13.28
N VAL A 35 -8.55 1.21 -12.11
CA VAL A 35 -7.68 0.18 -11.55
C VAL A 35 -7.89 -1.14 -12.30
N ASP A 36 -6.80 -1.69 -12.81
CA ASP A 36 -6.74 -2.83 -13.72
C ASP A 36 -5.50 -3.71 -13.46
N GLU A 37 -5.22 -4.67 -14.34
CA GLU A 37 -4.05 -5.56 -14.26
C GLU A 37 -2.69 -4.87 -14.41
N ASN A 38 -2.67 -3.64 -14.93
CA ASN A 38 -1.47 -2.82 -15.08
C ASN A 38 -1.22 -1.92 -13.85
N SER A 39 -2.18 -1.87 -12.93
CA SER A 39 -2.10 -1.07 -11.72
C SER A 39 -1.26 -1.75 -10.63
N LEU A 40 -0.40 -0.96 -9.96
CA LEU A 40 0.31 -1.37 -8.75
C LEU A 40 -0.43 -0.85 -7.52
N VAL A 41 -0.84 -1.77 -6.64
CA VAL A 41 -1.61 -1.47 -5.43
C VAL A 41 -0.80 -1.81 -4.19
N PHE A 42 -0.64 -0.83 -3.31
CA PHE A 42 -0.16 -1.06 -1.94
C PHE A 42 -1.36 -1.25 -1.01
N ALA A 43 -1.60 -2.48 -0.58
CA ALA A 43 -2.63 -2.78 0.42
C ALA A 43 -2.08 -2.53 1.83
N VAL A 44 -2.48 -1.42 2.44
CA VAL A 44 -1.88 -0.93 3.69
C VAL A 44 -2.83 -1.08 4.86
N SER A 45 -2.41 -1.84 5.88
CA SER A 45 -3.17 -1.99 7.13
C SER A 45 -2.24 -2.42 8.25
N TYR A 46 -1.99 -1.56 9.24
CA TYR A 46 -1.08 -1.87 10.35
C TYR A 46 -1.49 -3.17 11.08
N SER A 47 -2.76 -3.30 11.47
CA SER A 47 -3.30 -4.50 12.13
C SER A 47 -3.50 -5.68 11.17
N GLY A 48 -3.53 -5.41 9.86
CA GLY A 48 -3.89 -6.38 8.83
C GLY A 48 -5.37 -6.76 8.79
N ASN A 49 -6.22 -6.13 9.59
CA ASN A 49 -7.62 -6.51 9.75
C ASN A 49 -8.64 -5.40 9.39
N THR A 50 -8.17 -4.21 9.03
CA THR A 50 -9.01 -3.08 8.57
C THR A 50 -9.95 -3.52 7.44
N GLU A 51 -11.25 -3.40 7.66
CA GLU A 51 -12.29 -3.95 6.79
C GLU A 51 -12.28 -3.30 5.41
N GLU A 52 -12.07 -1.99 5.34
CA GLU A 52 -12.04 -1.23 4.09
C GLU A 52 -10.87 -1.69 3.23
N THR A 53 -9.67 -1.84 3.81
CA THR A 53 -8.48 -2.33 3.09
C THR A 53 -8.71 -3.73 2.55
N LEU A 54 -9.31 -4.63 3.35
CA LEU A 54 -9.58 -6.00 2.92
C LEU A 54 -10.64 -6.06 1.83
N SER A 55 -11.65 -5.19 1.89
CA SER A 55 -12.71 -5.09 0.89
C SER A 55 -12.16 -4.58 -0.45
N ALA A 56 -11.41 -3.48 -0.43
CA ALA A 56 -10.77 -2.93 -1.62
C ALA A 56 -9.76 -3.92 -2.22
N LEU A 57 -8.97 -4.60 -1.38
CA LEU A 57 -8.04 -5.64 -1.84
C LEU A 57 -8.74 -6.75 -2.63
N LYS A 58 -9.91 -7.23 -2.18
CA LYS A 58 -10.66 -8.25 -2.91
C LYS A 58 -11.00 -7.78 -4.33
N ARG A 59 -11.43 -6.52 -4.49
CA ARG A 59 -11.69 -5.93 -5.81
C ARG A 59 -10.42 -5.82 -6.66
N CYS A 60 -9.29 -5.43 -6.06
CA CYS A 60 -8.00 -5.43 -6.76
C CYS A 60 -7.63 -6.82 -7.29
N LEU A 61 -7.89 -7.89 -6.53
CA LEU A 61 -7.62 -9.26 -6.95
C LEU A 61 -8.57 -9.71 -8.08
N GLU A 62 -9.84 -9.31 -8.04
CA GLU A 62 -10.81 -9.60 -9.11
C GLU A 62 -10.37 -9.02 -10.46
N VAL A 63 -9.82 -7.80 -10.46
CA VAL A 63 -9.27 -7.14 -11.67
C VAL A 63 -7.81 -7.50 -11.95
N LYS A 64 -7.22 -8.45 -11.19
CA LYS A 64 -5.85 -8.93 -11.35
C LYS A 64 -4.77 -7.84 -11.22
N ALA A 65 -5.04 -6.78 -10.46
CA ALA A 65 -4.05 -5.77 -10.15
C ALA A 65 -2.83 -6.36 -9.43
N ARG A 66 -1.66 -5.73 -9.59
CA ARG A 66 -0.42 -6.17 -8.94
C ARG A 66 -0.41 -5.63 -7.51
N VAL A 67 -0.37 -6.51 -6.51
CA VAL A 67 -0.50 -6.12 -5.11
C VAL A 67 0.82 -6.26 -4.34
N ILE A 68 1.11 -5.32 -3.45
CA ILE A 68 2.10 -5.45 -2.37
C ILE A 68 1.37 -5.13 -1.06
N ALA A 69 1.40 -6.04 -0.09
CA ALA A 69 0.84 -5.78 1.24
C ALA A 69 1.84 -5.11 2.17
N LEU A 70 1.36 -4.23 3.04
CA LEU A 70 2.12 -3.63 4.13
C LEU A 70 1.33 -3.77 5.44
N THR A 71 1.84 -4.62 6.34
CA THR A 71 1.12 -5.01 7.57
C THR A 71 2.05 -5.59 8.64
N SER A 72 1.65 -5.52 9.91
CA SER A 72 2.27 -6.34 10.96
C SER A 72 1.83 -7.81 10.90
N GLY A 73 0.64 -8.10 10.38
CA GLY A 73 0.04 -9.44 10.40
C GLY A 73 -1.40 -9.48 9.88
N GLY A 74 -2.26 -10.19 10.62
CA GLY A 74 -3.70 -10.26 10.38
C GLY A 74 -4.10 -10.96 9.08
N LYS A 75 -5.38 -10.79 8.74
CA LYS A 75 -5.99 -11.36 7.52
C LYS A 75 -5.25 -10.94 6.25
N LEU A 76 -4.76 -9.70 6.19
CA LEU A 76 -3.99 -9.21 5.05
C LEU A 76 -2.73 -10.06 4.80
N ALA A 77 -1.98 -10.44 5.83
CA ALA A 77 -0.80 -11.29 5.67
C ALA A 77 -1.16 -12.72 5.24
N VAL A 78 -2.31 -13.25 5.68
CA VAL A 78 -2.83 -14.56 5.25
C VAL A 78 -3.20 -14.52 3.77
N LEU A 79 -4.01 -13.55 3.35
CA LEU A 79 -4.41 -13.36 1.96
C LEU A 79 -3.20 -13.20 1.02
N SER A 80 -2.16 -12.51 1.50
CA SER A 80 -0.93 -12.35 0.73
C SER A 80 -0.22 -13.67 0.44
N ARG A 81 -0.19 -14.56 1.42
CA ARG A 81 0.39 -15.91 1.25
C ARG A 81 -0.48 -16.75 0.32
N GLU A 82 -1.80 -16.73 0.52
CA GLU A 82 -2.75 -17.51 -0.28
C GLU A 82 -2.75 -17.11 -1.76
N ASN A 83 -2.60 -15.82 -2.04
CA ASN A 83 -2.61 -15.27 -3.41
C ASN A 83 -1.19 -14.99 -3.95
N ASN A 84 -0.15 -15.42 -3.23
CA ASN A 84 1.25 -15.33 -3.63
C ASN A 84 1.74 -13.92 -4.03
N PHE A 85 1.39 -12.89 -3.25
CA PHE A 85 1.90 -11.54 -3.46
C PHE A 85 2.81 -11.05 -2.31
N PRO A 86 3.77 -10.13 -2.58
CA PRO A 86 4.76 -9.71 -1.59
C PRO A 86 4.15 -9.04 -0.35
N VAL A 87 4.79 -9.26 0.81
CA VAL A 87 4.43 -8.61 2.08
C VAL A 87 5.62 -7.88 2.67
N ILE A 88 5.43 -6.59 2.93
CA ILE A 88 6.31 -5.78 3.74
C ILE A 88 5.82 -5.84 5.20
N LYS A 89 6.63 -6.44 6.07
CA LYS A 89 6.31 -6.56 7.50
C LYS A 89 6.64 -5.28 8.26
N VAL A 90 5.68 -4.83 9.06
CA VAL A 90 5.83 -3.70 9.99
C VAL A 90 5.95 -4.21 11.42
N PRO A 91 6.81 -3.63 12.28
CA PRO A 91 6.90 -4.04 13.69
C PRO A 91 5.59 -3.82 14.47
N VAL A 92 5.30 -4.73 15.39
CA VAL A 92 4.17 -4.64 16.32
C VAL A 92 4.46 -3.68 17.49
N GLY A 93 3.42 -3.25 18.20
CA GLY A 93 3.56 -2.44 19.42
C GLY A 93 3.82 -0.95 19.21
N ILE A 94 3.71 -0.46 17.97
CA ILE A 94 3.93 0.94 17.63
C ILE A 94 2.60 1.70 17.70
N GLN A 95 2.60 2.85 18.37
CA GLN A 95 1.43 3.73 18.33
C GLN A 95 1.18 4.21 16.90
N PRO A 96 -0.06 4.24 16.39
CA PRO A 96 -0.36 4.58 15.00
C PRO A 96 0.26 5.89 14.48
N ARG A 97 0.45 6.90 15.35
CA ARG A 97 1.09 8.18 14.98
C ARG A 97 2.60 8.05 14.71
N ALA A 98 3.26 7.11 15.38
CA ALA A 98 4.66 6.76 15.13
C ALA A 98 4.82 5.77 13.96
N ALA A 99 3.71 5.20 13.47
CA ALA A 99 3.75 4.27 12.34
C ALA A 99 3.95 4.96 10.99
N ILE A 100 3.85 6.29 10.89
CA ILE A 100 3.95 7.04 9.62
C ILE A 100 5.24 6.69 8.84
N SER A 101 6.39 6.62 9.52
CA SER A 101 7.67 6.24 8.89
C SER A 101 7.62 4.84 8.27
N TYR A 102 6.88 3.92 8.90
CA TYR A 102 6.68 2.55 8.42
C TYR A 102 5.65 2.43 7.29
N LEU A 103 4.87 3.48 7.05
CA LEU A 103 3.95 3.55 5.92
C LEU A 103 4.60 4.27 4.73
N PHE A 104 5.50 5.21 5.00
CA PHE A 104 6.18 6.02 4.00
C PHE A 104 7.42 5.31 3.42
N PHE A 105 8.44 5.04 4.24
CA PHE A 105 9.75 4.58 3.74
C PHE A 105 9.71 3.21 3.06
N PRO A 106 8.93 2.21 3.52
CA PRO A 106 8.92 0.93 2.85
C PRO A 106 8.28 0.99 1.46
N ILE A 107 7.24 1.80 1.27
CA ILE A 107 6.63 2.02 -0.05
C ILE A 107 7.61 2.78 -0.94
N LEU A 108 8.25 3.85 -0.44
CA LEU A 108 9.29 4.58 -1.17
C LEU A 108 10.41 3.65 -1.67
N LYS A 109 10.92 2.78 -0.77
CA LYS A 109 11.97 1.82 -1.11
C LYS A 109 11.50 0.77 -2.11
N ALA A 110 10.22 0.35 -2.03
CA ALA A 110 9.64 -0.57 -3.01
C ALA A 110 9.55 0.08 -4.40
N LEU A 111 9.04 1.32 -4.49
CA LEU A 111 8.98 2.08 -5.75
C LEU A 111 10.37 2.24 -6.38
N LYS A 112 11.39 2.54 -5.56
CA LYS A 112 12.79 2.63 -6.02
C LYS A 112 13.31 1.30 -6.56
N ARG A 113 13.04 0.19 -5.86
CA ARG A 113 13.45 -1.16 -6.33
C ARG A 113 12.74 -1.58 -7.61
N LEU A 114 11.54 -1.08 -7.84
CA LEU A 114 10.79 -1.28 -9.07
C LEU A 114 11.24 -0.35 -10.20
N GLY A 115 12.18 0.57 -9.95
CA GLY A 115 12.67 1.53 -10.94
C GLY A 115 11.67 2.64 -11.29
N LEU A 116 10.63 2.83 -10.46
CA LEU A 116 9.59 3.84 -10.70
C LEU A 116 10.02 5.25 -10.26
N ILE A 117 11.04 5.34 -9.40
CA ILE A 117 11.64 6.58 -8.92
C ILE A 117 13.16 6.43 -8.85
N LYS A 118 13.89 7.55 -8.92
CA LYS A 118 15.35 7.60 -8.85
C LYS A 118 15.82 7.56 -7.39
N GLU A 119 17.12 7.30 -7.23
CA GLU A 119 17.79 7.53 -5.96
C GLU A 119 17.97 9.05 -5.77
N ARG A 120 17.26 9.65 -4.81
CA ARG A 120 17.56 11.01 -4.35
C ARG A 120 18.72 10.91 -3.35
N SER A 121 19.82 11.59 -3.67
CA SER A 121 21.02 11.73 -2.84
C SER A 121 20.78 12.61 -1.62
#